data_AF-A0A2H3HDQ5-F1
#
_entry.id   AF-A0A2H3HDQ5-F1
#
_cell.length_a   1.000
_cell.length_b   1.000
_cell.length_c   1.000
_cell.angle_alpha   90.00
_cell.angle_beta   90.00
_cell.angle_gamma   90.00
#
_symmetry.space_group_name_H-M   'P 1'
#
loop_
_entity.id
_entity.type
_entity.pdbx_description
1 polymer ?
#
loop_
_entity_poly.entity_id
_entity_poly.type
_entity_poly.pdbx_seq_one_letter_code
_entity_poly.pdbx_strand_id
1 'polypeptide(L)'
;MKFDFYRDVLSLMMGKLGLPGADNFGRESNQRRSLLLDTVMQGRPRVSSCKLLQLPAEILADIVDLLSDDRTSLESLALVNSDCQQLARCCHFAEVNFDYSLEAKQLASRLVEDKSSQLSKPGIGACIRRDTFASHPHHVAHSS
;
A
#
# COMPACT_ATOMS: atom_id res chain seq x y z
N MET A 1 8.46 24.47 -44.96
CA MET A 1 8.32 23.25 -44.14
C MET A 1 7.40 22.30 -44.88
N LYS A 2 7.89 21.13 -45.27
CA LYS A 2 7.11 20.12 -46.00
C LYS A 2 6.70 19.06 -44.98
N PHE A 3 5.41 18.97 -44.70
CA PHE A 3 4.85 17.97 -43.79
C PHE A 3 4.64 16.67 -44.59
N ASP A 4 5.44 15.65 -44.29
CA ASP A 4 5.27 14.32 -44.87
C ASP A 4 4.33 13.51 -43.97
N PHE A 5 3.03 13.62 -44.27
CA PHE A 5 1.93 13.08 -43.47
C PHE A 5 2.12 11.60 -43.09
N TYR A 6 2.66 10.78 -43.98
CA TYR A 6 2.91 9.36 -43.71
C TYR A 6 4.00 9.12 -42.65
N ARG A 7 5.05 9.95 -42.64
CA ARG A 7 6.18 9.79 -41.71
C ARG A 7 5.79 10.20 -40.30
N ASP A 8 4.98 11.25 -40.19
CA ASP A 8 4.50 11.77 -38.91
C ASP A 8 3.41 10.87 -38.30
N VAL A 9 2.52 10.29 -39.13
CA VAL A 9 1.53 9.31 -38.67
C VAL A 9 2.21 8.00 -38.21
N LEU A 10 3.22 7.53 -38.94
CA LEU A 10 4.01 6.36 -38.52
C LEU A 10 4.82 6.65 -37.25
N SER A 11 5.30 7.87 -37.06
CA SER A 11 5.96 8.31 -35.82
C SER A 11 5.00 8.41 -34.64
N LEU A 12 3.69 8.64 -34.88
CA LEU A 12 2.66 8.64 -33.84
C LEU A 12 2.25 7.22 -33.44
N MET A 13 2.25 6.27 -34.38
CA MET A 13 1.89 4.87 -34.13
C MET A 13 3.04 4.03 -33.59
N MET A 14 4.29 4.44 -33.80
CA MET A 14 5.44 3.97 -33.03
C MET A 14 5.52 4.73 -31.70
N GLY A 15 4.54 4.46 -30.82
CA GLY A 15 4.76 4.68 -29.39
C GLY A 15 6.10 4.06 -29.00
N LYS A 16 6.86 4.73 -28.12
CA LYS A 16 8.20 4.31 -27.66
C LYS A 16 8.19 2.84 -27.22
N LEU A 17 8.39 1.92 -28.15
CA LEU A 17 8.68 0.54 -27.87
C LEU A 17 10.08 0.56 -27.29
N GLY A 18 10.18 0.29 -25.99
CA GLY A 18 11.45 0.07 -25.32
C GLY A 18 12.26 -1.00 -26.03
N LEU A 19 13.54 -1.11 -25.65
CA LEU A 19 14.50 -2.07 -26.19
C LEU A 19 13.90 -3.46 -26.47
N PRO A 20 14.36 -4.16 -27.53
CA PRO A 20 13.92 -5.52 -27.82
C PRO A 20 14.06 -6.41 -26.59
N GLY A 21 12.94 -6.88 -26.05
CA GLY A 21 12.91 -7.79 -24.89
C GLY A 21 12.51 -7.17 -23.55
N ALA A 22 12.26 -5.87 -23.47
CA ALA A 22 11.63 -5.26 -22.29
C ALA A 22 10.16 -4.98 -22.57
N ASP A 23 9.31 -5.99 -22.37
CA ASP A 23 7.88 -5.77 -22.21
C ASP A 23 7.67 -4.92 -20.95
N ASN A 24 7.15 -3.71 -21.16
CA ASN A 24 6.76 -2.79 -20.09
C ASN A 24 5.23 -2.69 -20.00
N PHE A 25 4.49 -3.52 -20.74
CA PHE A 25 3.05 -3.63 -20.63
C PHE A 25 2.71 -4.26 -19.27
N GLY A 26 2.06 -3.50 -18.40
CA GLY A 26 1.89 -3.87 -16.98
C GLY A 26 3.01 -3.42 -16.05
N ARG A 27 4.03 -2.69 -16.54
CA ARG A 27 4.94 -1.89 -15.70
C ARG A 27 4.37 -0.49 -15.44
N GLU A 28 3.08 -0.43 -15.13
CA GLU A 28 2.66 0.56 -14.15
C GLU A 28 3.59 0.29 -12.96
N SER A 29 4.42 1.24 -12.54
CA SER A 29 4.92 1.18 -11.17
C SER A 29 3.65 0.98 -10.36
N ASN A 30 3.48 -0.19 -9.73
CA ASN A 30 2.34 -0.48 -8.86
C ASN A 30 2.45 0.51 -7.71
N GLN A 31 2.07 1.75 -8.00
CA GLN A 31 2.20 2.90 -7.14
C GLN A 31 1.27 2.55 -5.99
N ARG A 32 1.80 2.72 -4.80
CA ARG A 32 1.35 2.17 -3.52
C ARG A 32 -0.01 2.72 -3.12
N ARG A 33 -1.02 2.69 -3.99
CA ARG A 33 -2.35 3.27 -3.75
C ARG A 33 -2.81 2.70 -2.46
N SER A 34 -2.96 3.51 -1.42
CA SER A 34 -3.32 3.04 -0.09
C SER A 34 -4.76 2.54 -0.08
N LEU A 35 -5.08 1.60 0.82
CA LEU A 35 -6.39 0.94 0.82
C LEU A 35 -7.41 1.95 1.28
N LEU A 36 -8.54 2.04 0.57
CA LEU A 36 -9.58 3.01 0.90
C LEU A 36 -9.98 2.79 2.35
N LEU A 37 -10.04 3.89 3.10
CA LEU A 37 -10.33 3.84 4.54
C LEU A 37 -11.60 3.03 4.83
N ASP A 38 -12.63 3.18 4.01
CA ASP A 38 -13.91 2.50 4.18
C ASP A 38 -13.82 0.98 3.99
N THR A 39 -12.93 0.52 3.09
CA THR A 39 -12.62 -0.90 2.90
C THR A 39 -11.93 -1.47 4.13
N VAL A 40 -10.95 -0.75 4.68
CA VAL A 40 -10.20 -1.18 5.85
C VAL A 40 -11.03 -1.11 7.12
N MET A 41 -11.91 -0.13 7.22
CA MET A 41 -12.91 -0.01 8.28
C MET A 41 -13.99 -1.10 8.18
N GLN A 42 -14.00 -1.94 7.15
CA GLN A 42 -14.97 -3.02 6.94
C GLN A 42 -16.43 -2.52 7.00
N GLY A 43 -16.69 -1.35 6.41
CA GLY A 43 -18.02 -0.73 6.40
C GLY A 43 -18.43 -0.06 7.72
N ARG A 44 -17.53 0.05 8.70
CA ARG A 44 -17.79 0.81 9.92
C ARG A 44 -17.77 2.32 9.65
N PRO A 45 -18.64 3.10 10.31
CA PRO A 45 -18.61 4.55 10.19
C PRO A 45 -17.31 5.10 10.80
N ARG A 46 -16.82 6.17 10.18
CA ARG A 46 -15.67 6.94 10.70
C ARG A 46 -16.08 7.59 12.01
N VAL A 47 -15.19 7.55 13.00
CA VAL A 47 -15.49 8.00 14.36
C VAL A 47 -15.32 9.52 14.48
N SER A 48 -14.40 10.08 13.71
CA SER A 48 -14.07 11.51 13.77
C SER A 48 -15.03 12.36 12.94
N SER A 49 -15.47 13.49 13.52
CA SER A 49 -16.24 14.51 12.84
C SER A 49 -15.38 15.57 12.12
N CYS A 50 -14.06 15.37 12.04
CA CYS A 50 -13.19 16.36 11.40
C CYS A 50 -13.42 16.42 9.88
N LYS A 51 -13.29 17.62 9.29
CA LYS A 51 -13.57 17.87 7.87
C LYS A 51 -12.73 17.01 6.92
N LEU A 52 -11.47 16.73 7.27
CA LEU A 52 -10.59 15.88 6.47
C LEU A 52 -11.19 14.47 6.34
N LEU A 53 -11.61 13.88 7.46
CA LEU A 53 -12.17 12.52 7.50
C LEU A 53 -13.62 12.44 7.02
N GLN A 54 -14.23 13.56 6.59
CA GLN A 54 -15.51 13.57 5.89
C GLN A 54 -15.37 13.51 4.36
N LEU A 55 -14.15 13.67 3.83
CA LEU A 55 -13.89 13.56 2.39
C LEU A 55 -14.12 12.13 1.88
N PRO A 56 -14.41 11.92 0.59
CA PRO A 56 -14.48 10.58 0.02
C PRO A 56 -13.20 9.77 0.28
N ALA A 57 -13.34 8.45 0.44
CA ALA A 57 -12.22 7.58 0.80
C ALA A 57 -11.09 7.61 -0.23
N GLU A 58 -11.43 7.87 -1.50
CA GLU A 58 -10.51 8.01 -2.62
C GLU A 58 -9.59 9.21 -2.41
N ILE A 59 -10.15 10.35 -2.02
CA ILE A 59 -9.37 11.56 -1.74
C ILE A 59 -8.48 11.37 -0.53
N LEU A 60 -8.99 10.69 0.51
CA LEU A 60 -8.16 10.32 1.65
C LEU A 60 -7.01 9.41 1.25
N ALA A 61 -7.26 8.40 0.42
CA ALA A 61 -6.21 7.51 -0.06
C ALA A 61 -5.16 8.28 -0.87
N ASP A 62 -5.58 9.21 -1.73
CA ASP A 62 -4.65 10.05 -2.51
C ASP A 62 -3.80 10.97 -1.60
N ILE A 63 -4.41 11.59 -0.59
CA ILE A 63 -3.69 12.43 0.38
C ILE A 63 -2.64 11.62 1.14
N VAL A 64 -3.00 10.44 1.64
CA VAL A 64 -2.08 9.64 2.43
C VAL A 64 -1.04 8.95 1.53
N ASP A 65 -1.34 8.73 0.24
CA ASP A 65 -0.35 8.24 -0.72
C ASP A 65 0.81 9.24 -0.94
N LEU A 66 0.54 10.55 -0.82
CA LEU A 66 1.59 11.57 -0.81
C LEU A 66 2.53 11.46 0.40
N LEU A 67 2.09 10.79 1.47
CA LEU A 67 2.86 10.57 2.70
C LEU A 67 3.51 9.19 2.73
N SER A 68 3.27 8.32 1.74
CA SER A 68 3.70 6.92 1.72
C SER A 68 5.22 6.72 1.94
N ASP A 69 6.04 7.64 1.41
CA ASP A 69 7.50 7.58 1.53
C ASP A 69 8.05 8.23 2.82
N ASP A 70 7.25 9.04 3.52
CA ASP A 70 7.66 9.72 4.74
C ASP A 70 7.05 9.06 5.98
N ARG A 71 7.83 8.14 6.54
CA ARG A 71 7.46 7.41 7.74
C ARG A 71 7.19 8.33 8.95
N THR A 72 7.94 9.41 9.11
CA THR A 72 7.78 10.32 10.25
C THR A 72 6.46 11.09 10.15
N SER A 73 6.06 11.48 8.95
CA SER A 73 4.74 12.09 8.73
C SER A 73 3.59 11.10 8.96
N LEU A 74 3.72 9.84 8.53
CA LEU A 74 2.71 8.80 8.80
C LEU A 74 2.58 8.48 10.29
N GLU A 75 3.71 8.43 11.02
CA GLU A 75 3.71 8.23 12.47
C GLU A 75 3.05 9.42 13.18
N SER A 76 3.32 10.64 12.74
CA SER A 76 2.66 11.85 13.26
C SER A 76 1.16 11.84 12.98
N LEU A 77 0.73 11.41 11.78
CA LEU A 77 -0.67 11.26 11.43
C LEU A 77 -1.37 10.24 12.32
N ALA A 78 -0.70 9.12 12.63
CA ALA A 78 -1.26 8.06 13.45
C ALA A 78 -1.59 8.48 14.90
N LEU A 79 -0.97 9.55 15.40
CA LEU A 79 -1.20 10.07 16.75
C LEU A 79 -2.43 10.97 16.87
N VAL A 80 -3.00 11.43 15.74
CA VAL A 80 -4.09 12.43 15.74
C VAL A 80 -5.40 11.86 16.28
N ASN A 81 -5.84 10.72 15.77
CA ASN A 81 -7.05 10.02 16.21
C ASN A 81 -7.06 8.57 15.67
N SER A 82 -8.07 7.77 16.04
CA SER A 82 -8.19 6.36 15.63
C SER A 82 -8.31 6.17 14.11
N ASP A 83 -8.99 7.07 13.41
CA ASP A 83 -9.21 6.95 11.97
C ASP A 83 -7.91 7.30 11.21
N CYS A 84 -7.18 8.32 11.67
CA CYS A 84 -5.85 8.67 11.18
C CYS A 84 -4.82 7.59 11.50
N GLN A 85 -4.93 6.94 12.66
CA GLN A 85 -4.16 5.74 12.97
C GLN A 85 -4.43 4.63 11.96
N GLN A 86 -5.69 4.42 11.57
CA GLN A 86 -6.03 3.42 10.58
C GLN A 86 -5.50 3.79 9.19
N LEU A 87 -5.62 5.06 8.78
CA LEU A 87 -5.04 5.56 7.54
C LEU A 87 -3.53 5.34 7.47
N ALA A 88 -2.80 5.67 8.53
CA ALA A 88 -1.36 5.44 8.59
C ALA A 88 -1.02 3.94 8.49
N ARG A 89 -1.82 3.07 9.13
CA ARG A 89 -1.66 1.61 9.02
C ARG A 89 -1.92 1.11 7.59
N CYS A 90 -2.91 1.67 6.87
CA CYS A 90 -3.19 1.32 5.48
C CYS A 90 -1.96 1.49 4.59
N CYS A 91 -1.15 2.53 4.85
CA CYS A 91 0.07 2.80 4.11
C CYS A 91 1.22 1.92 4.60
N HIS A 92 1.41 1.85 5.92
CA HIS A 92 2.56 1.17 6.51
C HIS A 92 2.54 -0.35 6.29
N PHE A 93 1.35 -0.95 6.33
CA PHE A 93 1.16 -2.39 6.18
C PHE A 93 0.66 -2.78 4.80
N ALA A 94 0.61 -1.86 3.82
CA ALA A 94 0.20 -2.19 2.46
C ALA A 94 1.00 -3.36 1.88
N GLU A 95 2.30 -3.39 2.18
CA GLU A 95 3.23 -4.43 1.78
C GLU A 95 4.04 -4.90 3.00
N VAL A 96 4.03 -6.20 3.24
CA VAL A 96 4.73 -6.82 4.37
C VAL A 96 5.73 -7.84 3.85
N ASN A 97 6.98 -7.71 4.27
CA ASN A 97 8.01 -8.71 3.99
C ASN A 97 8.23 -9.59 5.23
N PHE A 98 7.95 -10.88 5.09
CA PHE A 98 8.24 -11.90 6.09
C PHE A 98 9.61 -12.51 5.80
N ASP A 99 10.62 -11.98 6.49
CA ASP A 99 12.02 -12.40 6.40
C ASP A 99 12.44 -13.42 7.45
N TYR A 100 11.48 -13.90 8.25
CA TYR A 100 11.65 -14.78 9.41
C TYR A 100 12.44 -14.17 10.59
N SER A 101 12.66 -12.85 10.57
CA SER A 101 13.11 -12.08 11.75
C SER A 101 12.15 -12.24 12.93
N LEU A 102 12.58 -11.82 14.12
CA LEU A 102 11.74 -11.85 15.31
C LEU A 102 10.51 -10.95 15.11
N GLU A 103 10.70 -9.80 14.49
CA GLU A 103 9.67 -8.80 14.18
C GLU A 103 8.64 -9.36 13.19
N ALA A 104 9.10 -10.02 12.13
CA ALA A 104 8.21 -10.68 11.16
C ALA A 104 7.41 -11.83 11.78
N LYS A 105 8.03 -12.62 12.68
CA LYS A 105 7.34 -13.68 13.43
C LYS A 105 6.30 -13.10 14.40
N GLN A 106 6.63 -12.02 15.11
CA GLN A 106 5.70 -11.33 15.99
C GLN A 106 4.52 -10.71 15.22
N LEU A 107 4.79 -10.12 14.05
CA LEU A 107 3.73 -9.61 13.17
C LEU A 107 2.82 -10.75 12.70
N ALA A 108 3.38 -11.89 12.30
CA ALA A 108 2.60 -13.06 11.92
C ALA A 108 1.73 -13.57 13.09
N SER A 109 2.26 -13.66 14.30
CA SER A 109 1.48 -14.03 15.50
C SER A 109 0.32 -13.06 15.74
N ARG A 110 0.56 -11.75 15.65
CA ARG A 110 -0.50 -10.73 15.79
C ARG A 110 -1.59 -10.86 14.72
N LEU A 111 -1.22 -11.17 13.48
CA LEU A 111 -2.20 -11.38 12.41
C LEU A 111 -3.09 -12.62 12.65
N VAL A 112 -2.55 -13.66 13.31
CA VAL A 112 -3.33 -14.83 13.73
C VAL A 112 -4.27 -14.47 14.88
N GLU A 113 -3.80 -13.71 15.86
CA GLU A 113 -4.62 -13.20 16.97
C GLU A 113 -5.75 -12.28 16.50
N ASP A 114 -5.47 -11.38 15.56
CA ASP A 114 -6.46 -10.48 14.95
C ASP A 114 -7.58 -11.25 14.23
N LYS A 115 -7.31 -12.46 13.74
CA LYS A 115 -8.33 -13.33 13.11
C LYS A 115 -9.15 -14.12 14.13
N SER A 116 -8.56 -14.52 15.26
CA SER A 116 -9.23 -15.35 16.26
C SER A 116 -10.08 -14.51 17.21
N SER A 117 -9.71 -13.25 17.40
CA SER A 117 -10.45 -12.29 18.20
C SER A 117 -11.57 -11.65 17.36
N GLN A 118 -12.80 -11.65 17.87
CA GLN A 118 -13.87 -10.78 17.36
C GLN A 118 -13.56 -9.33 17.74
N LEU A 119 -12.52 -8.78 17.12
CA LEU A 119 -11.98 -7.49 17.51
C LEU A 119 -12.98 -6.38 17.13
N SER A 120 -13.25 -5.49 18.08
CA SER A 120 -14.13 -4.32 17.86
C SER A 120 -13.52 -3.27 16.92
N LYS A 121 -12.25 -3.44 16.53
CA LYS A 121 -11.48 -2.55 15.65
C LYS A 121 -10.88 -3.33 14.48
N PRO A 122 -10.68 -2.71 13.31
CA PRO A 122 -10.01 -3.35 12.20
C PRO A 122 -8.59 -3.79 12.59
N GLY A 123 -8.31 -5.08 12.42
CA GLY A 123 -6.97 -5.65 12.61
C GLY A 123 -5.99 -5.17 11.54
N ILE A 124 -4.70 -5.41 11.78
CA ILE A 124 -3.62 -5.06 10.83
C ILE A 124 -3.79 -5.80 9.51
N GLY A 125 -4.33 -7.02 9.56
CA GLY A 125 -4.56 -7.86 8.37
C GLY A 125 -5.47 -7.22 7.32
N ALA A 126 -6.37 -6.32 7.71
CA ALA A 126 -7.22 -5.60 6.76
C ALA A 126 -6.44 -4.58 5.90
N CYS A 127 -5.23 -4.20 6.31
CA CYS A 127 -4.37 -3.25 5.61
C CYS A 127 -3.39 -3.91 4.64
N ILE A 128 -3.16 -5.22 4.78
CA ILE A 128 -2.16 -5.97 4.00
C ILE A 128 -2.70 -6.30 2.62
N ARG A 129 -1.93 -5.98 1.58
CA ARG A 129 -2.25 -6.32 0.19
C ARG A 129 -1.28 -7.28 -0.45
N ARG A 130 -0.01 -7.11 -0.11
CA ARG A 130 1.07 -7.93 -0.61
C ARG A 130 1.89 -8.41 0.56
N ASP A 131 1.94 -9.70 0.71
CA ASP A 131 2.93 -10.38 1.53
C ASP A 131 4.03 -10.95 0.63
N THR A 132 5.26 -10.89 1.10
CA THR A 132 6.41 -11.52 0.43
C THR A 132 7.13 -12.35 1.47
N PHE A 133 7.37 -13.62 1.16
CA PHE A 133 8.16 -14.50 2.01
C PHE A 133 9.56 -14.59 1.41
N ALA A 134 10.51 -13.89 2.01
CA ALA A 134 11.89 -13.84 1.56
C ALA A 134 12.83 -14.16 2.72
N SER A 135 13.15 -15.46 2.88
CA SER A 135 14.06 -15.90 3.91
C SER A 135 15.44 -15.28 3.74
N HIS A 136 15.92 -14.61 4.78
CA HIS A 136 17.33 -14.23 4.84
C HIS A 136 18.12 -15.40 5.44
N PRO A 137 19.30 -15.75 4.88
CA PRO A 137 20.10 -16.89 5.33
C PRO A 137 20.38 -16.92 6.84
N HIS A 138 20.47 -15.74 7.48
CA HIS A 138 20.72 -15.59 8.91
C HIS A 138 19.51 -15.88 9.81
N HIS A 139 18.28 -15.91 9.28
CA HIS A 139 17.05 -16.08 10.07
C HIS A 139 16.46 -17.49 10.00
N VAL A 140 16.93 -18.32 9.07
CA VAL A 140 16.49 -19.73 8.90
C VAL A 140 17.36 -20.71 9.69
N ALA A 141 18.59 -20.34 10.05
CA ALA A 141 19.54 -21.23 10.72
C ALA A 141 19.28 -21.50 12.21
N HIS A 142 18.29 -20.85 12.84
CA HIS A 142 17.98 -20.98 14.26
C HIS A 142 16.59 -21.59 14.54
N SER A 143 16.25 -22.68 13.84
CA SER A 143 15.17 -23.57 14.27
C SER A 143 15.78 -24.91 14.72
N SER A 144 16.11 -25.00 16.00
CA SER A 144 16.45 -26.23 16.72
C SER A 144 15.54 -26.37 17.92
#